data_AF-A0A1C9W4T7-F1
#
_entry.id   AF-A0A1C9W4T7-F1
#
_cell.length_a   1.000
_cell.length_b   1.000
_cell.length_c   1.000
_cell.angle_alpha   90.00
_cell.angle_beta   90.00
_cell.angle_gamma   90.00
#
_symmetry.space_group_name_H-M   'P 1'
#
loop_
_entity.id
_entity.type
_entity.pdbx_description
1 polymer ?
#
loop_
_entity_poly.entity_id
_entity_poly.type
_entity_poly.pdbx_seq_one_letter_code
_entity_poly.pdbx_strand_id
1 'polypeptide(L)'
;MKYLTIPAVLFVAATTSLNGCAKLDGKVTVGGTLNSQGGAGKAVLTAHASRCDDVVTGQANYQDQTAIDWQDVGGVAFKAEVYDAGFCADEPVHPDGIGDTTKHCRQDVCTGGMYQVDFTYKSTNPTTPGEGAGFACMMDTGQGVSSGFGATGILRTMEIESGPYQGYRNAGTMSGNVQVSTCPSGDSK
;
A
#
# COMPACT_ATOMS: atom_id res chain seq x y z
N MET A 1 64.92 18.89 -14.96
CA MET A 1 63.62 18.30 -15.36
C MET A 1 63.29 17.20 -14.35
N LYS A 2 62.33 17.43 -13.45
CA LYS A 2 61.86 16.43 -12.49
C LYS A 2 60.37 16.23 -12.76
N TYR A 3 60.01 15.03 -13.19
CA TYR A 3 58.63 14.62 -13.42
C TYR A 3 57.92 14.50 -12.07
N LEU A 4 56.85 15.28 -11.88
CA LEU A 4 55.96 15.15 -10.73
C LEU A 4 54.84 14.19 -11.15
N THR A 5 54.90 12.96 -10.65
CA THR A 5 53.83 11.97 -10.74
C THR A 5 52.66 12.42 -9.86
N ILE A 6 51.53 12.77 -10.47
CA ILE A 6 50.28 13.08 -9.75
C ILE A 6 49.63 11.74 -9.36
N PRO A 7 49.37 11.47 -8.07
CA PRO A 7 48.72 10.24 -7.67
C PRO A 7 47.26 10.25 -8.12
N ALA A 8 46.85 9.16 -8.77
CA ALA A 8 45.47 8.92 -9.17
C ALA A 8 44.56 8.94 -7.93
N VAL A 9 43.66 9.91 -7.87
CA VAL A 9 42.59 9.97 -6.88
C VAL A 9 41.62 8.84 -7.21
N LEU A 10 41.67 7.78 -6.41
CA LEU A 10 40.71 6.67 -6.45
C LEU A 10 39.36 7.21 -5.95
N PHE A 11 38.41 7.46 -6.86
CA PHE A 11 37.01 7.64 -6.49
C PHE A 11 36.47 6.28 -6.04
N VAL A 12 36.42 6.05 -4.73
CA VAL A 12 35.59 4.98 -4.17
C VAL A 12 34.16 5.46 -4.28
N ALA A 13 33.47 5.07 -5.36
CA ALA A 13 32.02 5.18 -5.43
C ALA A 13 31.44 4.32 -4.31
N ALA A 14 30.99 4.96 -3.23
CA ALA A 14 30.19 4.30 -2.22
C ALA A 14 28.89 3.84 -2.90
N THR A 15 28.84 2.59 -3.32
CA THR A 15 27.58 1.94 -3.70
C THR A 15 26.78 1.78 -2.42
N THR A 16 25.93 2.76 -2.11
CA THR A 16 24.87 2.59 -1.13
C THR A 16 23.95 1.51 -1.69
N SER A 17 24.14 0.27 -1.26
CA SER A 17 23.22 -0.82 -1.51
C SER A 17 21.85 -0.39 -0.99
N LEU A 18 20.92 -0.16 -1.92
CA LEU A 18 19.52 0.12 -1.63
C LEU A 18 18.94 -1.14 -0.97
N ASN A 19 19.02 -1.21 0.36
CA ASN A 19 18.34 -2.22 1.16
C ASN A 19 16.84 -1.85 1.16
N GLY A 20 16.10 -2.34 0.16
CA GLY A 20 14.64 -2.21 0.12
C GLY A 20 13.97 -3.49 0.62
N CYS A 21 12.89 -3.36 1.39
CA CYS A 21 11.96 -4.43 1.73
C CYS A 21 11.41 -5.09 0.46
N ALA A 22 11.60 -6.40 0.33
CA ALA A 22 11.02 -7.19 -0.75
C ALA A 22 9.50 -7.27 -0.60
N LYS A 23 8.79 -7.13 -1.72
CA LYS A 23 7.37 -7.42 -1.81
C LYS A 23 7.23 -8.92 -2.09
N LEU A 24 6.75 -9.68 -1.12
CA LEU A 24 6.47 -11.11 -1.20
C LEU A 24 5.03 -11.37 -1.63
N ASP A 25 4.82 -12.52 -2.27
CA ASP A 25 3.50 -12.98 -2.68
C ASP A 25 2.59 -13.25 -1.47
N GLY A 26 1.30 -12.96 -1.66
CA GLY A 26 0.33 -13.08 -0.60
C GLY A 26 -1.06 -12.64 -1.02
N LYS A 27 -1.97 -12.71 -0.06
CA LYS A 27 -3.35 -12.26 -0.18
C LYS A 27 -3.70 -11.38 1.00
N VAL A 28 -4.52 -10.38 0.75
CA VAL A 28 -5.16 -9.57 1.78
C VAL A 28 -6.66 -9.51 1.52
N THR A 29 -7.44 -9.67 2.57
CA THR A 29 -8.85 -9.31 2.58
C THR A 29 -9.06 -8.27 3.67
N VAL A 30 -9.76 -7.21 3.35
CA VAL A 30 -10.07 -6.11 4.26
C VAL A 30 -11.56 -5.86 4.23
N GLY A 31 -12.17 -5.72 5.40
CA GLY A 31 -13.55 -5.28 5.49
C GLY A 31 -13.78 -4.61 6.83
N GLY A 32 -14.17 -3.34 6.84
CA GLY A 32 -14.48 -2.65 8.08
C GLY A 32 -14.68 -1.16 7.92
N THR A 33 -14.72 -0.50 9.08
CA THR A 33 -14.78 0.96 9.15
C THR A 33 -13.55 1.51 9.85
N LEU A 34 -13.14 2.70 9.45
CA LEU A 34 -12.14 3.51 10.13
C LEU A 34 -12.69 4.94 10.31
N ASN A 35 -12.01 5.77 11.08
CA ASN A 35 -12.42 7.17 11.20
C ASN A 35 -12.30 7.87 9.84
N SER A 36 -13.20 8.80 9.59
CA SER A 36 -13.14 9.68 8.43
C SER A 36 -11.90 10.59 8.50
N GLN A 37 -11.32 10.94 7.36
CA GLN A 37 -10.19 11.86 7.31
C GLN A 37 -10.63 13.27 7.72
N GLY A 38 -10.25 13.69 8.94
CA GLY A 38 -10.60 14.99 9.51
C GLY A 38 -12.09 15.18 9.82
N GLY A 39 -12.94 14.22 9.44
CA GLY A 39 -14.38 14.25 9.62
C GLY A 39 -14.87 13.62 10.92
N ALA A 40 -16.13 13.90 11.26
CA ALA A 40 -16.80 13.32 12.43
C ALA A 40 -17.39 11.92 12.18
N GLY A 41 -17.46 11.48 10.92
CA GLY A 41 -18.03 10.20 10.51
C GLY A 41 -17.02 9.07 10.41
N LYS A 42 -17.39 8.04 9.67
CA LYS A 42 -16.56 6.86 9.41
C LYS A 42 -16.36 6.68 7.92
N ALA A 43 -15.17 6.26 7.55
CA ALA A 43 -14.90 5.69 6.24
C ALA A 43 -15.18 4.17 6.25
N VAL A 44 -15.68 3.65 5.15
CA VAL A 44 -15.94 2.23 4.93
C VAL A 44 -14.97 1.75 3.85
N LEU A 45 -14.21 0.69 4.16
CA LEU A 45 -13.29 0.05 3.23
C LEU A 45 -13.60 -1.44 3.15
N THR A 46 -13.82 -1.93 1.94
CA THR A 46 -13.87 -3.36 1.64
C THR A 46 -12.94 -3.64 0.47
N ALA A 47 -11.96 -4.53 0.65
CA ALA A 47 -11.00 -4.87 -0.38
C ALA A 47 -10.65 -6.35 -0.34
N HIS A 48 -10.30 -6.90 -1.49
CA HIS A 48 -9.57 -8.15 -1.60
C HIS A 48 -8.47 -7.95 -2.63
N ALA A 49 -7.26 -8.40 -2.33
CA ALA A 49 -6.16 -8.38 -3.26
C ALA A 49 -5.30 -9.62 -3.07
N SER A 50 -4.72 -10.11 -4.16
CA SER A 50 -3.78 -11.21 -4.13
C SER A 50 -2.75 -11.03 -5.23
N ARG A 51 -1.51 -11.39 -4.92
CA ARG A 51 -0.48 -11.66 -5.90
C ARG A 51 0.08 -13.05 -5.62
N CYS A 52 -0.17 -13.98 -6.54
CA CYS A 52 0.32 -15.35 -6.48
C CYS A 52 0.86 -15.72 -7.85
N ASP A 53 2.09 -16.23 -7.92
CA ASP A 53 2.75 -16.64 -9.17
C ASP A 53 2.81 -15.47 -10.19
N ASP A 54 3.17 -14.28 -9.68
CA ASP A 54 3.18 -13.00 -10.43
C ASP A 54 1.82 -12.56 -11.02
N VAL A 55 0.71 -13.26 -10.72
CA VAL A 55 -0.65 -12.85 -11.13
C VAL A 55 -1.28 -12.00 -10.04
N VAL A 56 -1.56 -10.74 -10.36
CA VAL A 56 -2.26 -9.81 -9.47
C VAL A 56 -3.76 -9.81 -9.78
N THR A 57 -4.58 -9.99 -8.75
CA THR A 57 -6.02 -9.77 -8.81
C THR A 57 -6.49 -9.05 -7.57
N GLY A 58 -7.39 -8.08 -7.71
CA GLY A 58 -8.02 -7.47 -6.55
C GLY A 58 -8.95 -6.32 -6.90
N GLN A 59 -9.87 -6.05 -5.98
CA GLN A 59 -10.79 -4.93 -6.07
C GLN A 59 -11.01 -4.35 -4.68
N ALA A 60 -11.25 -3.05 -4.63
CA ALA A 60 -11.67 -2.37 -3.42
C ALA A 60 -12.87 -1.44 -3.67
N ASN A 61 -13.61 -1.18 -2.61
CA ASN A 61 -14.63 -0.16 -2.55
C ASN A 61 -14.39 0.68 -1.30
N TYR A 62 -14.42 1.99 -1.48
CA TYR A 62 -14.13 2.96 -0.44
C TYR A 62 -15.18 4.06 -0.41
N GLN A 63 -15.62 4.43 0.79
CA GLN A 63 -16.56 5.53 1.00
C GLN A 63 -16.23 6.28 2.29
N ASP A 64 -15.99 7.58 2.19
CA ASP A 64 -15.81 8.50 3.30
C ASP A 64 -16.64 9.78 3.04
N GLN A 65 -17.87 9.80 3.55
CA GLN A 65 -18.83 10.87 3.31
C GLN A 65 -18.51 12.16 4.07
N THR A 66 -17.68 12.09 5.11
CA THR A 66 -17.38 13.23 5.98
C THR A 66 -15.94 13.70 5.85
N ALA A 67 -15.20 13.25 4.83
CA ALA A 67 -13.86 13.70 4.53
C ALA A 67 -13.84 15.23 4.45
N ILE A 68 -13.08 15.88 5.35
CA ILE A 68 -13.24 17.31 5.65
C ILE A 68 -13.08 18.21 4.42
N ASP A 69 -12.09 17.93 3.57
CA ASP A 69 -11.79 18.74 2.37
C ASP A 69 -12.67 18.38 1.15
N TRP A 70 -13.51 17.35 1.25
CA TRP A 70 -14.43 16.91 0.19
C TRP A 70 -15.90 16.87 0.66
N GLN A 71 -16.20 17.38 1.85
CA GLN A 71 -17.53 17.26 2.45
C GLN A 71 -18.58 18.02 1.63
N ASP A 72 -18.20 19.15 1.04
CA ASP A 72 -19.03 19.99 0.18
C ASP A 72 -19.47 19.29 -1.12
N VAL A 73 -18.66 18.34 -1.60
CA VAL A 73 -18.98 17.51 -2.77
C VAL A 73 -19.60 16.15 -2.40
N GLY A 74 -19.88 15.89 -1.12
CA GLY A 74 -20.48 14.62 -0.65
C GLY A 74 -19.46 13.55 -0.25
N GLY A 75 -18.20 13.93 -0.09
CA GLY A 75 -17.10 13.09 0.37
C GLY A 75 -16.37 12.34 -0.74
N VAL A 76 -15.52 11.41 -0.32
CA VAL A 76 -14.68 10.58 -1.19
C VAL A 76 -15.34 9.22 -1.36
N ALA A 77 -15.67 8.84 -2.60
CA ALA A 77 -16.23 7.53 -2.89
C ALA A 77 -15.68 6.98 -4.21
N PHE A 78 -15.19 5.75 -4.20
CA PHE A 78 -14.63 5.10 -5.38
C PHE A 78 -14.66 3.57 -5.33
N LYS A 79 -14.60 2.96 -6.52
CA LYS A 79 -14.24 1.55 -6.71
C LYS A 79 -12.85 1.48 -7.31
N ALA A 80 -12.02 0.58 -6.82
CA ALA A 80 -10.65 0.43 -7.22
C ALA A 80 -10.37 -0.97 -7.78
N GLU A 81 -9.45 -1.04 -8.73
CA GLU A 81 -8.88 -2.25 -9.29
C GLU A 81 -7.40 -2.32 -8.91
N VAL A 82 -6.99 -3.45 -8.37
CA VAL A 82 -5.63 -3.66 -7.87
C VAL A 82 -4.76 -4.18 -9.01
N TYR A 83 -3.66 -3.50 -9.27
CA TYR A 83 -2.69 -3.89 -10.30
C TYR A 83 -1.35 -4.32 -9.71
N ASP A 84 -1.06 -4.02 -8.44
CA ASP A 84 0.08 -4.56 -7.71
C ASP A 84 -0.27 -4.78 -6.22
N ALA A 85 0.23 -5.86 -5.63
CA ALA A 85 -0.04 -6.23 -4.25
C ALA A 85 1.06 -7.14 -3.69
N GLY A 86 1.30 -7.07 -2.38
CA GLY A 86 2.11 -8.06 -1.68
C GLY A 86 2.56 -7.65 -0.28
N PHE A 87 3.18 -8.59 0.41
CA PHE A 87 3.65 -8.42 1.77
C PHE A 87 5.08 -7.88 1.80
N CYS A 88 5.30 -6.77 2.48
CA CYS A 88 6.60 -6.18 2.69
C CYS A 88 7.35 -6.96 3.76
N ALA A 89 8.39 -7.69 3.37
CA ALA A 89 9.31 -8.34 4.29
C ALA A 89 10.48 -7.42 4.64
N ASP A 90 10.98 -7.51 5.87
CA ASP A 90 12.20 -6.82 6.31
C ASP A 90 13.46 -7.32 5.59
N GLU A 91 13.35 -8.39 4.79
CA GLU A 91 14.44 -8.93 4.00
C GLU A 91 14.77 -8.01 2.81
N PRO A 92 16.06 -7.69 2.60
CA PRO A 92 16.49 -6.86 1.48
C PRO A 92 16.28 -7.60 0.16
N VAL A 93 15.75 -6.90 -0.86
CA VAL A 93 15.67 -7.43 -2.22
C VAL A 93 17.09 -7.73 -2.72
N HIS A 94 17.32 -8.93 -3.25
CA HIS A 94 18.62 -9.29 -3.82
C HIS A 94 19.02 -8.25 -4.90
N PRO A 95 20.29 -7.81 -4.98
CA PRO A 95 20.72 -6.76 -5.92
C PRO A 95 20.52 -7.09 -7.40
N ASP A 96 20.14 -8.32 -7.75
CA ASP A 96 19.79 -8.71 -9.12
C ASP A 96 18.34 -8.29 -9.50
N GLY A 97 17.53 -7.84 -8.51
CA GLY A 97 16.14 -7.38 -8.66
C GLY A 97 15.99 -5.88 -8.93
N ILE A 98 17.06 -5.17 -9.29
CA ILE A 98 17.07 -3.70 -9.51
C ILE A 98 16.15 -3.25 -10.66
N GLY A 99 15.67 -4.18 -11.52
CA GLY A 99 14.86 -3.85 -12.70
C GLY A 99 13.33 -3.86 -12.52
N ASP A 100 12.78 -4.53 -11.51
CA ASP A 100 11.32 -4.73 -11.39
C ASP A 100 10.77 -4.07 -10.13
N THR A 101 10.29 -2.82 -10.28
CA THR A 101 9.75 -2.00 -9.20
C THR A 101 8.51 -2.59 -8.53
N THR A 102 7.79 -3.53 -9.18
CA THR A 102 6.62 -4.21 -8.60
C THR A 102 7.02 -5.18 -7.48
N LYS A 103 8.30 -5.58 -7.43
CA LYS A 103 8.87 -6.45 -6.40
C LYS A 103 9.43 -5.69 -5.20
N HIS A 104 9.33 -4.36 -5.21
CA HIS A 104 9.78 -3.50 -4.10
C HIS A 104 8.58 -2.87 -3.39
N CYS A 105 8.66 -2.81 -2.07
CA CYS A 105 7.73 -1.97 -1.31
C CYS A 105 8.12 -0.48 -1.37
N ARG A 106 7.14 0.40 -1.17
CA ARG A 106 7.33 1.85 -1.02
C ARG A 106 7.99 2.13 0.33
N GLN A 107 9.32 2.11 0.36
CA GLN A 107 10.14 2.05 1.58
C GLN A 107 9.91 3.19 2.58
N ASP A 108 9.52 4.36 2.09
CA ASP A 108 9.23 5.55 2.88
C ASP A 108 7.88 5.48 3.60
N VAL A 109 6.99 4.56 3.18
CA VAL A 109 5.60 4.52 3.64
C VAL A 109 5.14 3.12 4.08
N CYS A 110 5.37 2.09 3.27
CA CYS A 110 5.10 0.69 3.58
C CYS A 110 6.39 0.01 4.04
N THR A 111 6.53 -0.21 5.35
CA THR A 111 7.70 -0.90 5.94
C THR A 111 7.45 -2.40 6.08
N GLY A 112 8.47 -3.15 6.50
CA GLY A 112 8.31 -4.57 6.81
C GLY A 112 7.20 -4.84 7.81
N GLY A 113 6.52 -5.98 7.62
CA GLY A 113 5.31 -6.35 8.38
C GLY A 113 4.01 -5.80 7.81
N MET A 114 4.05 -5.02 6.73
CA MET A 114 2.86 -4.43 6.08
C MET A 114 2.52 -5.14 4.79
N TYR A 115 1.24 -5.13 4.43
CA TYR A 115 0.76 -5.52 3.11
C TYR A 115 0.50 -4.25 2.27
N GLN A 116 1.21 -4.11 1.15
CA GLN A 116 1.06 -3.01 0.21
C GLN A 116 0.10 -3.40 -0.92
N VAL A 117 -0.74 -2.46 -1.32
CA VAL A 117 -1.61 -2.56 -2.50
C VAL A 117 -1.51 -1.26 -3.30
N ASP A 118 -1.25 -1.36 -4.60
CA ASP A 118 -1.34 -0.25 -5.54
C ASP A 118 -2.54 -0.49 -6.46
N PHE A 119 -3.33 0.58 -6.69
CA PHE A 119 -4.61 0.46 -7.36
C PHE A 119 -4.91 1.67 -8.25
N THR A 120 -5.67 1.43 -9.32
CA THR A 120 -6.42 2.48 -10.02
C THR A 120 -7.83 2.54 -9.46
N TYR A 121 -8.50 3.68 -9.57
CA TYR A 121 -9.87 3.81 -9.12
C TYR A 121 -10.72 4.61 -10.10
N LYS A 122 -12.02 4.39 -9.98
CA LYS A 122 -13.08 5.19 -10.58
C LYS A 122 -13.96 5.78 -9.50
N SER A 123 -14.09 7.10 -9.51
CA SER A 123 -14.99 7.80 -8.61
C SER A 123 -16.43 7.35 -8.83
N THR A 124 -17.12 7.04 -7.74
CA THR A 124 -18.55 6.73 -7.72
C THR A 124 -19.37 7.94 -7.26
N ASN A 125 -18.73 9.04 -6.89
CA ASN A 125 -19.39 10.28 -6.55
C ASN A 125 -19.75 11.04 -7.85
N PRO A 126 -21.05 11.26 -8.14
CA PRO A 126 -21.47 11.94 -9.36
C PRO A 126 -21.06 13.42 -9.42
N THR A 127 -20.78 14.05 -8.28
CA THR A 127 -20.35 15.47 -8.23
C THR A 127 -18.86 15.62 -8.56
N THR A 128 -18.07 14.56 -8.35
CA THR A 128 -16.63 14.55 -8.53
C THR A 128 -16.21 13.35 -9.40
N PRO A 129 -16.64 13.30 -10.67
CA PRO A 129 -16.36 12.17 -11.56
C PRO A 129 -14.89 12.15 -11.98
N GLY A 130 -14.37 10.96 -12.27
CA GLY A 130 -13.03 10.80 -12.79
C GLY A 130 -12.40 9.49 -12.35
N GLU A 131 -11.20 9.26 -12.88
CA GLU A 131 -10.36 8.12 -12.56
C GLU A 131 -9.04 8.63 -11.99
N GLY A 132 -8.34 7.77 -11.24
CA GLY A 132 -7.06 8.09 -10.66
C GLY A 132 -6.36 6.84 -10.14
N ALA A 133 -5.31 7.06 -9.36
CA ALA A 133 -4.51 5.99 -8.77
C ALA A 133 -4.10 6.34 -7.34
N GLY A 134 -3.78 5.31 -6.58
CA GLY A 134 -3.33 5.43 -5.21
C GLY A 134 -2.72 4.12 -4.72
N PHE A 135 -2.33 4.13 -3.45
CA PHE A 135 -1.82 2.95 -2.77
C PHE A 135 -2.30 2.90 -1.32
N ALA A 136 -2.20 1.73 -0.72
CA ALA A 136 -2.48 1.50 0.69
C ALA A 136 -1.44 0.56 1.33
N CYS A 137 -1.05 0.85 2.57
CA CYS A 137 -0.25 -0.03 3.42
C CYS A 137 -1.09 -0.47 4.61
N MET A 138 -1.22 -1.78 4.82
CA MET A 138 -2.09 -2.36 5.85
C MET A 138 -1.32 -3.33 6.75
N MET A 139 -1.75 -3.47 7.99
CA MET A 139 -1.22 -4.46 8.92
C MET A 139 -2.37 -5.29 9.51
N ASP A 140 -2.20 -6.60 9.52
CA ASP A 140 -3.05 -7.52 10.29
C ASP A 140 -2.58 -7.49 11.75
N THR A 141 -3.49 -7.21 12.70
CA THR A 141 -3.17 -7.21 14.13
C THR A 141 -3.45 -8.55 14.81
N GLY A 142 -3.64 -9.60 14.02
CA GLY A 142 -3.96 -10.95 14.44
C GLY A 142 -5.43 -11.26 14.21
N GLN A 143 -5.70 -12.35 13.48
CA GLN A 143 -7.05 -12.85 13.25
C GLN A 143 -7.79 -13.07 14.58
N GLY A 144 -8.77 -12.22 14.89
CA GLY A 144 -9.60 -12.35 16.09
C GLY A 144 -8.95 -11.87 17.38
N VAL A 145 -7.72 -11.32 17.34
CA VAL A 145 -7.17 -10.60 18.49
C VAL A 145 -7.57 -9.14 18.32
N SER A 146 -8.69 -8.77 18.93
CA SER A 146 -8.95 -7.36 19.16
C SER A 146 -7.79 -6.80 19.98
N SER A 147 -7.10 -5.79 19.47
CA SER A 147 -6.27 -4.93 20.33
C SER A 147 -7.10 -4.46 21.54
N GLY A 148 -6.48 -3.96 22.62
CA GLY A 148 -7.19 -3.47 23.81
C GLY A 148 -8.28 -2.40 23.55
N PHE A 149 -8.41 -1.94 22.30
CA PHE A 149 -9.38 -0.98 21.79
C PHE A 149 -10.33 -1.55 20.71
N GLY A 150 -10.39 -2.87 20.50
CA GLY A 150 -11.34 -3.50 19.56
C GLY A 150 -10.90 -3.57 18.09
N ALA A 151 -9.68 -3.10 17.74
CA ALA A 151 -9.21 -3.10 16.35
C ALA A 151 -8.65 -4.48 15.95
N THR A 152 -9.00 -4.93 14.73
CA THR A 152 -8.56 -6.21 14.13
C THR A 152 -7.72 -6.01 12.87
N GLY A 153 -7.32 -4.78 12.59
CA GLY A 153 -6.39 -4.40 11.54
C GLY A 153 -6.04 -2.91 11.61
N ILE A 154 -4.97 -2.52 10.94
CA ILE A 154 -4.51 -1.12 10.85
C ILE A 154 -4.33 -0.76 9.38
N LEU A 155 -4.98 0.31 8.93
CA LEU A 155 -4.61 1.00 7.70
C LEU A 155 -3.54 2.03 8.08
N ARG A 156 -2.28 1.73 7.78
CA ARG A 156 -1.17 2.64 8.10
C ARG A 156 -1.26 3.90 7.26
N THR A 157 -1.59 3.73 5.99
CA THR A 157 -1.95 4.81 5.09
C THR A 157 -2.78 4.26 3.94
N MET A 158 -3.64 5.10 3.41
CA MET A 158 -4.12 5.06 2.04
C MET A 158 -3.94 6.46 1.48
N GLU A 159 -3.33 6.59 0.31
CA GLU A 159 -3.09 7.86 -0.34
C GLU A 159 -3.55 7.82 -1.79
N ILE A 160 -4.26 8.87 -2.21
CA ILE A 160 -4.67 9.08 -3.59
C ILE A 160 -3.68 10.03 -4.26
N GLU A 161 -2.91 9.50 -5.21
CA GLU A 161 -1.80 10.19 -5.86
C GLU A 161 -2.24 10.97 -7.10
N SER A 162 -3.37 10.60 -7.69
CA SER A 162 -3.91 11.25 -8.89
C SER A 162 -5.44 11.18 -8.98
N GLY A 163 -6.00 11.98 -9.89
CA GLY A 163 -7.43 12.02 -10.18
C GLY A 163 -8.22 12.99 -9.28
N PRO A 164 -9.56 12.89 -9.26
CA PRO A 164 -10.44 13.85 -8.58
C PRO A 164 -10.21 13.99 -7.07
N TYR A 165 -9.69 12.94 -6.43
CA TYR A 165 -9.40 12.94 -4.99
C TYR A 165 -7.90 13.05 -4.68
N GLN A 166 -7.08 13.55 -5.62
CA GLN A 166 -5.65 13.71 -5.41
C GLN A 166 -5.36 14.47 -4.11
N GLY A 167 -4.44 13.93 -3.30
CA GLY A 167 -4.09 14.46 -1.99
C GLY A 167 -4.94 13.93 -0.84
N TYR A 168 -6.03 13.20 -1.12
CA TYR A 168 -6.77 12.50 -0.08
C TYR A 168 -5.89 11.43 0.56
N ARG A 169 -5.84 11.44 1.90
CA ARG A 169 -5.12 10.46 2.71
C ARG A 169 -6.04 9.98 3.81
N ASN A 170 -6.01 8.71 4.18
CA ASN A 170 -6.65 8.22 5.40
C ASN A 170 -5.78 7.16 6.07
N ALA A 171 -5.81 7.11 7.40
CA ALA A 171 -5.07 6.17 8.21
C ALA A 171 -5.82 5.93 9.53
N GLY A 172 -5.66 4.74 10.10
CA GLY A 172 -6.21 4.45 11.42
C GLY A 172 -6.45 2.98 11.67
N THR A 173 -7.00 2.72 12.85
CA THR A 173 -7.46 1.40 13.26
C THR A 173 -8.75 1.05 12.54
N MET A 174 -8.85 -0.19 12.06
CA MET A 174 -10.06 -0.72 11.43
C MET A 174 -10.88 -1.52 12.45
N SER A 175 -12.19 -1.26 12.46
CA SER A 175 -13.16 -1.98 13.31
C SER A 175 -13.56 -3.35 12.76
N GLY A 176 -13.05 -3.73 11.59
CA GLY A 176 -13.29 -5.00 10.95
C GLY A 176 -11.98 -5.60 10.44
N ASN A 177 -12.04 -6.83 9.95
CA ASN A 177 -10.85 -7.66 9.84
C ASN A 177 -9.99 -7.29 8.64
N VAL A 178 -8.69 -7.16 8.89
CA VAL A 178 -7.64 -7.30 7.88
C VAL A 178 -7.12 -8.72 8.03
N GLN A 179 -7.20 -9.53 6.98
CA GLN A 179 -6.69 -10.90 6.97
C GLN A 179 -5.62 -11.02 5.92
N VAL A 180 -4.39 -11.26 6.35
CA VAL A 180 -3.27 -11.54 5.44
C VAL A 180 -2.99 -13.04 5.45
N SER A 181 -2.84 -13.63 4.27
CA SER A 181 -2.48 -15.05 4.13
C SER A 181 -1.48 -15.25 3.02
N THR A 182 -0.65 -16.28 3.12
CA THR A 182 0.21 -16.71 2.02
C THR A 182 -0.61 -17.24 0.84
N CYS A 183 -0.02 -17.25 -0.35
CA CYS A 183 -0.61 -17.96 -1.47
C CYS A 183 -0.71 -19.47 -1.18
N PRO A 184 -1.72 -20.17 -1.75
CA PRO A 184 -1.73 -21.63 -1.71
C PRO A 184 -0.43 -22.12 -2.32
N SER A 185 0.31 -22.98 -1.61
CA SER A 185 1.38 -23.73 -2.24
C SER A 185 0.73 -24.52 -3.37
N GLY A 186 1.19 -24.33 -4.61
CA GLY A 186 0.67 -25.10 -5.73
C GLY A 186 0.79 -26.58 -5.40
N ASP A 187 -0.34 -27.26 -5.23
CA ASP A 187 -0.33 -28.72 -5.19
C ASP A 187 0.24 -29.15 -6.55
N SER A 188 1.43 -29.75 -6.49
CA SER A 188 1.96 -30.53 -7.60
C SER A 188 0.89 -31.56 -7.99
N LYS A 189 0.33 -31.42 -9.17
CA LYS A 189 -0.36 -32.49 -9.87
C LYS A 189 0.25 -32.66 -11.24
#